data_AF-A0A5K1K8B8-F1
#
_entry.id   AF-A0A5K1K8B8-F1
#
_cell.length_a   1.000
_cell.length_b   1.000
_cell.length_c   1.000
_cell.angle_alpha   90.00
_cell.angle_beta   90.00
_cell.angle_gamma   90.00
#
_symmetry.space_group_name_H-M   'P 1'
#
loop_
_entity.id
_entity.type
_entity.pdbx_description
1 polymer ?
#
loop_
_entity_poly.entity_id
_entity_poly.type
_entity_poly.pdbx_seq_one_letter_code
_entity_poly.pdbx_strand_id
1 'polypeptide(L)'
;MHTHTLNSSCYALSQFKKLPGDSLVSGATAGTSFTTVNIDTPVYLPYLLARFLSRGGTIVRGSVQHVSQVVEGGPNLFRRGSADTELVDAVVVCPGLGARTLGGVEDQNMYPVRGQVAIIRAPWVRSGRTLSHLAQGLWTYVIPRRSGDDGGGGWLRGRQVILGGTKQDNDWYPAARPEATTDIIERCLALFPEIVPPAIRAERKGTVDDVRALVVEEGCGFRPQRKGGIRLDVEWIPGREGQANVPMVFNYGHGGGGYQSSWGSASIALELLEKALASAFES
;
A
#
# COMPACT_ATOMS: atom_id res chain seq x y z
N MET A 1 -20.62 -28.85 3.81
CA MET A 1 -19.77 -29.35 4.92
C MET A 1 -18.41 -29.71 4.31
N HIS A 2 -17.48 -28.77 4.27
CA HIS A 2 -16.09 -29.02 3.87
C HIS A 2 -15.20 -28.43 4.96
N THR A 3 -14.62 -29.33 5.75
CA THR A 3 -13.57 -29.05 6.74
C THR A 3 -12.25 -28.97 6.00
N HIS A 4 -11.78 -27.75 5.70
CA HIS A 4 -10.36 -27.55 5.43
C HIS A 4 -9.64 -27.40 6.76
N THR A 5 -9.08 -28.51 7.24
CA THR A 5 -8.08 -28.50 8.31
C THR A 5 -6.77 -27.98 7.72
N LEU A 6 -6.61 -26.65 7.63
CA LEU A 6 -5.32 -26.03 7.34
C LEU A 6 -4.46 -26.09 8.60
N ASN A 7 -3.81 -27.23 8.79
CA ASN A 7 -2.85 -27.45 9.87
C ASN A 7 -1.45 -27.02 9.42
N SER A 8 -1.25 -25.74 9.13
CA SER A 8 0.08 -25.16 8.90
C SER A 8 0.05 -23.63 9.08
N SER A 9 0.89 -23.11 9.97
CA SER A 9 1.28 -21.68 10.10
C SER A 9 0.22 -20.66 10.56
N CYS A 10 -0.31 -20.81 11.78
CA CYS A 10 -0.80 -19.68 12.59
C CYS A 10 0.27 -19.12 13.55
N TYR A 11 1.51 -19.60 13.50
CA TYR A 11 2.62 -19.20 14.39
C TYR A 11 3.09 -17.75 14.22
N ALA A 12 2.58 -16.99 13.24
CA ALA A 12 3.03 -15.63 12.95
C ALA A 12 2.22 -14.50 13.63
N LEU A 13 1.06 -14.81 14.23
CA LEU A 13 0.19 -13.79 14.84
C LEU A 13 0.26 -13.84 16.36
N SER A 14 0.94 -12.85 16.95
CA SER A 14 1.07 -12.72 18.40
C SER A 14 -0.30 -12.52 19.06
N GLN A 15 -0.51 -13.19 20.21
CA GLN A 15 -1.75 -13.09 21.01
C GLN A 15 -3.04 -13.40 20.22
N PHE A 16 -2.97 -14.31 19.25
CA PHE A 16 -4.13 -14.73 18.48
C PHE A 16 -5.21 -15.39 19.35
N LYS A 17 -6.46 -14.96 19.18
CA LYS A 17 -7.65 -15.51 19.85
C LYS A 17 -8.84 -15.49 18.89
N LYS A 18 -9.67 -16.53 18.96
CA LYS A 18 -11.02 -16.50 18.38
C LYS A 18 -11.95 -15.74 19.32
N LEU A 19 -12.80 -14.89 18.76
CA LEU A 19 -13.81 -14.17 19.55
C LEU A 19 -15.01 -15.09 19.80
N PRO A 20 -15.54 -15.13 21.04
CA PRO A 20 -16.79 -15.83 21.32
C PRO A 20 -17.97 -15.13 20.64
N GLY A 21 -19.05 -15.89 20.38
CA GLY A 21 -20.18 -15.43 19.57
C GLY A 21 -20.90 -14.19 20.14
N ASP A 22 -20.95 -14.07 21.47
CA ASP A 22 -21.52 -12.93 22.20
C ASP A 22 -20.71 -11.64 22.09
N SER A 23 -19.44 -11.75 21.70
CA SER A 23 -18.52 -10.61 21.50
C SER A 23 -18.42 -10.17 20.05
N LEU A 24 -19.18 -10.81 19.14
CA LEU A 24 -19.21 -10.45 17.73
C LEU A 24 -20.09 -9.22 17.52
N VAL A 25 -19.69 -8.38 16.56
CA VAL A 25 -20.55 -7.29 16.06
C VAL A 25 -21.78 -7.91 15.41
N SER A 26 -22.95 -7.28 15.58
CA SER A 26 -24.21 -7.76 15.00
C SER A 26 -24.05 -8.09 13.50
N GLY A 27 -24.48 -9.30 13.11
CA GLY A 27 -24.39 -9.80 11.75
C GLY A 27 -23.04 -10.44 11.38
N ALA A 28 -22.01 -10.37 12.23
CA ALA A 28 -20.77 -11.09 12.00
C ALA A 28 -20.93 -12.58 12.35
N THR A 29 -20.41 -13.46 11.47
CA THR A 29 -20.48 -14.92 11.64
C THR A 29 -19.27 -15.50 12.37
N ALA A 30 -18.15 -14.77 12.40
CA ALA A 30 -16.92 -15.14 13.07
C ALA A 30 -16.07 -13.90 13.36
N GLY A 31 -15.15 -14.02 14.33
CA GLY A 31 -14.23 -12.96 14.69
C GLY A 31 -12.94 -13.49 15.30
N THR A 32 -11.85 -12.75 15.12
CA THR A 32 -10.56 -13.04 15.74
C THR A 32 -9.92 -11.75 16.22
N SER A 33 -9.06 -11.85 17.23
CA SER A 33 -8.19 -10.76 17.68
C SER A 33 -6.75 -11.23 17.71
N PHE A 34 -5.82 -10.36 17.33
CA PHE A 34 -4.39 -10.62 17.40
C PHE A 34 -3.63 -9.30 17.43
N THR A 35 -2.38 -9.36 17.85
CA THR A 35 -1.44 -8.25 17.73
C THR A 35 -0.77 -8.32 16.36
N THR A 36 -0.75 -7.19 15.66
CA THR A 36 -0.08 -7.05 14.36
C THR A 36 0.67 -5.72 14.28
N VAL A 37 1.41 -5.54 13.19
CA VAL A 37 2.12 -4.31 12.89
C VAL A 37 1.23 -3.38 12.06
N ASN A 38 1.39 -2.07 12.29
CA ASN A 38 0.88 -1.06 11.38
C ASN A 38 2.05 -0.21 10.88
N ILE A 39 2.06 0.07 9.58
CA ILE A 39 3.09 0.87 8.93
C ILE A 39 2.58 2.30 8.79
N ASP A 40 3.27 3.21 9.43
CA ASP A 40 3.00 4.64 9.32
C ASP A 40 3.66 5.20 8.06
N THR A 41 2.90 5.29 6.96
CA THR A 41 3.46 5.52 5.63
C THR A 41 4.25 6.84 5.50
N PRO A 42 3.82 7.99 6.07
CA PRO A 42 4.59 9.22 6.04
C PRO A 42 5.93 9.16 6.80
N VAL A 43 6.12 8.19 7.71
CA VAL A 43 7.38 7.97 8.44
C VAL A 43 8.21 6.87 7.77
N TYR A 44 7.57 5.78 7.36
CA TYR A 44 8.23 4.59 6.84
C TYR A 44 8.89 4.84 5.47
N LEU A 45 8.24 5.58 4.57
CA LEU A 45 8.82 5.85 3.25
C LEU A 45 10.08 6.74 3.34
N PRO A 46 10.10 7.86 4.10
CA PRO A 46 11.34 8.59 4.34
C PRO A 46 12.43 7.77 5.02
N TYR A 47 12.07 6.87 5.94
CA TYR A 47 13.03 5.94 6.56
C TYR A 47 13.69 5.01 5.52
N LEU A 48 12.90 4.39 4.64
CA LEU A 48 13.44 3.55 3.57
C LEU A 48 14.31 4.35 2.62
N LEU A 49 13.88 5.57 2.28
CA LEU A 49 14.66 6.45 1.44
C LEU A 49 16.01 6.83 2.09
N ALA A 50 16.01 7.21 3.36
CA ALA A 50 17.23 7.53 4.08
C ALA A 50 18.20 6.35 4.11
N ARG A 51 17.70 5.12 4.29
CA ARG A 51 18.51 3.90 4.20
C ARG A 51 19.12 3.71 2.82
N PHE A 52 18.32 3.88 1.76
CA PHE A 52 18.79 3.78 0.38
C PHE A 52 19.91 4.79 0.07
N LEU A 53 19.69 6.06 0.43
CA LEU A 53 20.69 7.13 0.25
C LEU A 53 21.97 6.87 1.07
N SER A 54 21.86 6.43 2.33
CA SER A 54 23.03 6.13 3.18
C SER A 54 23.89 4.98 2.66
N ARG A 55 23.34 4.16 1.75
CA ARG A 55 24.03 3.04 1.11
C ARG A 55 24.56 3.38 -0.28
N GLY A 56 24.58 4.67 -0.64
CA GLY A 56 25.10 5.16 -1.92
C GLY A 56 24.05 5.26 -3.03
N GLY A 57 22.79 4.93 -2.74
CA GLY A 57 21.69 5.13 -3.68
C GLY A 57 21.50 6.62 -4.02
N THR A 58 21.02 6.90 -5.23
CA THR A 58 20.73 8.26 -5.69
C THR A 58 19.29 8.35 -6.20
N ILE A 59 18.68 9.54 -6.09
CA ILE A 59 17.35 9.80 -6.66
C ILE A 59 17.50 10.75 -7.84
N VAL A 60 16.88 10.39 -8.95
CA VAL A 60 16.59 11.30 -10.06
C VAL A 60 15.09 11.40 -10.21
N ARG A 61 14.58 12.64 -10.26
CA ARG A 61 13.18 12.91 -10.58
C ARG A 61 13.07 13.09 -12.08
N GLY A 62 12.24 12.28 -12.73
CA GLY A 62 12.00 12.32 -14.16
C GLY A 62 10.72 11.59 -14.53
N SER A 63 10.25 11.80 -15.76
CA SER A 63 9.12 11.07 -16.33
C SER A 63 9.63 10.12 -17.41
N VAL A 64 9.55 8.82 -17.13
CA VAL A 64 9.94 7.77 -18.07
C VAL A 64 8.71 7.42 -18.91
N GLN A 65 8.81 7.59 -20.22
CA GLN A 65 7.77 7.26 -21.19
C GLN A 65 7.97 5.86 -21.78
N HIS A 66 9.21 5.41 -21.91
CA HIS A 66 9.57 4.07 -22.38
C HIS A 66 10.79 3.56 -21.61
N VAL A 67 10.83 2.27 -21.28
CA VAL A 67 11.94 1.65 -20.50
C VAL A 67 13.29 1.79 -21.19
N SER A 68 13.33 1.82 -22.52
CA SER A 68 14.56 2.03 -23.29
C SER A 68 15.22 3.38 -23.01
N GLN A 69 14.47 4.41 -22.59
CA GLN A 69 15.07 5.70 -22.19
C GLN A 69 16.02 5.52 -20.99
N VAL A 70 15.72 4.57 -20.11
CA VAL A 70 16.59 4.25 -18.97
C VAL A 70 17.80 3.44 -19.43
N VAL A 71 17.60 2.44 -20.28
CA VAL A 71 18.68 1.56 -20.78
C VAL A 71 19.66 2.33 -21.67
N GLU A 72 19.14 3.10 -22.62
CA GLU A 72 19.91 3.88 -23.60
C GLU A 72 20.40 5.23 -23.07
N GLY A 73 19.73 5.79 -22.08
CA GLY A 73 20.03 7.14 -21.57
C GLY A 73 20.66 7.16 -20.19
N GLY A 74 20.44 6.13 -19.37
CA GLY A 74 20.81 6.15 -17.96
C GLY A 74 20.06 7.21 -17.15
N PRO A 75 20.28 7.27 -15.83
CA PRO A 75 19.62 8.23 -14.94
C PRO A 75 19.93 9.70 -15.28
N ASN A 76 21.12 10.06 -15.80
CA ASN A 76 21.41 11.46 -16.08
C ASN A 76 20.66 12.03 -17.28
N LEU A 77 20.05 11.19 -18.14
CA LEU A 77 19.10 11.66 -19.16
C LEU A 77 17.99 12.52 -18.52
N PHE A 78 17.47 12.08 -17.37
CA PHE A 78 16.40 12.78 -16.66
C PHE A 78 16.89 13.92 -15.77
N ARG A 79 18.18 13.91 -15.39
CA ARG A 79 18.77 14.95 -14.54
C ARG A 79 19.34 16.12 -15.33
N ARG A 80 19.97 15.85 -16.47
CA ARG A 80 20.78 16.79 -17.26
C ARG A 80 20.33 16.92 -18.72
N GLY A 81 19.44 16.03 -19.19
CA GLY A 81 19.03 15.99 -20.59
C GLY A 81 20.02 15.32 -21.53
N SER A 82 21.05 14.66 -20.99
CA SER A 82 22.11 13.98 -21.76
C SER A 82 22.28 12.54 -21.28
N ALA A 83 22.50 11.61 -22.21
CA ALA A 83 22.74 10.21 -21.88
C ALA A 83 24.03 10.03 -21.06
N ASP A 84 24.02 9.05 -20.16
CA ASP A 84 25.20 8.60 -19.42
C ASP A 84 26.23 7.93 -20.33
N THR A 85 27.51 8.01 -19.97
CA THR A 85 28.56 7.21 -20.62
C THR A 85 28.62 5.79 -20.05
N GLU A 86 28.27 5.62 -18.78
CA GLU A 86 28.17 4.31 -18.13
C GLU A 86 26.93 3.57 -18.63
N LEU A 87 27.11 2.28 -18.88
CA LEU A 87 26.05 1.38 -19.32
C LEU A 87 25.18 0.98 -18.13
N VAL A 88 23.90 0.70 -18.40
CA VAL A 88 22.97 0.20 -17.39
C VAL A 88 23.04 -1.31 -17.36
N ASP A 89 23.49 -1.90 -16.26
CA ASP A 89 23.62 -3.36 -16.13
C ASP A 89 22.28 -4.08 -15.95
N ALA A 90 21.29 -3.42 -15.37
CA ALA A 90 19.95 -3.97 -15.14
C ALA A 90 18.92 -2.87 -14.84
N VAL A 91 17.64 -3.19 -15.00
CA VAL A 91 16.52 -2.32 -14.61
C VAL A 91 15.54 -3.09 -13.73
N VAL A 92 15.21 -2.55 -12.56
CA VAL A 92 14.11 -3.06 -11.73
C VAL A 92 12.86 -2.20 -11.95
N VAL A 93 11.82 -2.78 -12.52
CA VAL A 93 10.64 -2.09 -13.03
C VAL A 93 9.52 -2.13 -11.98
N CYS A 94 9.41 -1.05 -11.20
CA CYS A 94 8.42 -0.88 -10.11
C CYS A 94 7.41 0.28 -10.33
N PRO A 95 6.77 0.46 -11.51
CA PRO A 95 5.99 1.67 -11.83
C PRO A 95 4.58 1.69 -11.22
N GLY A 96 4.15 0.64 -10.50
CA GLY A 96 2.78 0.53 -9.99
C GLY A 96 1.76 0.57 -11.14
N LEU A 97 0.75 1.45 -11.05
CA LEU A 97 -0.23 1.65 -12.13
C LEU A 97 0.39 2.14 -13.44
N GLY A 98 1.57 2.78 -13.38
CA GLY A 98 2.29 3.22 -14.57
C GLY A 98 2.67 2.08 -15.52
N ALA A 99 2.76 0.84 -15.05
CA ALA A 99 3.00 -0.33 -15.92
C ALA A 99 1.96 -0.48 -17.04
N ARG A 100 0.74 0.06 -16.85
CA ARG A 100 -0.33 0.01 -17.85
C ARG A 100 0.03 0.75 -19.15
N THR A 101 0.82 1.82 -19.05
CA THR A 101 1.08 2.76 -20.16
C THR A 101 2.57 3.04 -20.38
N LEU A 102 3.45 2.53 -19.50
CA LEU A 102 4.89 2.64 -19.68
C LEU A 102 5.30 1.84 -20.92
N GLY A 103 5.86 2.52 -21.92
CA GLY A 103 6.30 1.89 -23.17
C GLY A 103 7.34 0.80 -22.91
N GLY A 104 7.21 -0.32 -23.62
CA GLY A 104 8.00 -1.54 -23.39
C GLY A 104 7.53 -2.36 -22.19
N VAL A 105 6.40 -1.99 -21.56
CA VAL A 105 5.72 -2.79 -20.53
C VAL A 105 4.24 -2.94 -20.87
N GLU A 106 3.52 -1.83 -21.00
CA GLU A 106 2.13 -1.73 -21.52
C GLU A 106 1.15 -2.82 -21.01
N ASP A 107 1.27 -3.17 -19.73
CA ASP A 107 0.55 -4.32 -19.16
C ASP A 107 -0.94 -4.00 -18.96
N GLN A 108 -1.76 -4.44 -19.92
CA GLN A 108 -3.20 -4.20 -19.93
C GLN A 108 -3.96 -4.92 -18.82
N ASN A 109 -3.32 -5.82 -18.09
CA ASN A 109 -3.90 -6.45 -16.91
C ASN A 109 -3.88 -5.53 -15.68
N MET A 110 -3.17 -4.39 -15.74
CA MET A 110 -3.16 -3.39 -14.68
C MET A 110 -4.44 -2.55 -14.69
N TYR A 111 -5.04 -2.36 -13.52
CA TYR A 111 -6.20 -1.50 -13.33
C TYR A 111 -6.23 -0.92 -11.91
N PRO A 112 -6.85 0.25 -11.70
CA PRO A 112 -6.96 0.83 -10.38
C PRO A 112 -8.07 0.14 -9.61
N VAL A 113 -7.84 -0.03 -8.31
CA VAL A 113 -8.93 -0.23 -7.35
C VAL A 113 -8.94 0.97 -6.42
N ARG A 114 -9.84 1.92 -6.70
CA ARG A 114 -9.98 3.16 -5.93
C ARG A 114 -10.37 2.83 -4.50
N GLY A 115 -9.69 3.48 -3.57
CA GLY A 115 -9.93 3.42 -2.14
C GLY A 115 -9.98 4.82 -1.55
N GLN A 116 -11.14 5.18 -1.04
CA GLN A 116 -11.35 6.38 -0.25
C GLN A 116 -11.32 6.06 1.24
N VAL A 117 -10.76 6.98 2.02
CA VAL A 117 -10.66 6.94 3.48
C VAL A 117 -10.97 8.32 4.06
N ALA A 118 -11.41 8.36 5.31
CA ALA A 118 -11.42 9.57 6.12
C ALA A 118 -10.37 9.42 7.22
N ILE A 119 -9.51 10.41 7.42
CA ILE A 119 -8.51 10.42 8.48
C ILE A 119 -9.03 11.33 9.58
N ILE A 120 -9.16 10.80 10.79
CA ILE A 120 -9.61 11.57 11.96
C ILE A 120 -8.48 11.74 12.98
N ARG A 121 -8.58 12.80 13.79
CA ARG A 121 -7.76 12.95 15.01
C ARG A 121 -8.48 12.30 16.20
N ALA A 122 -7.94 11.19 16.69
CA ALA A 122 -8.53 10.45 17.82
C ALA A 122 -7.43 9.84 18.72
N PRO A 123 -6.74 10.66 19.54
CA PRO A 123 -5.58 10.26 20.36
C PRO A 123 -5.84 9.13 21.37
N TRP A 124 -7.11 8.90 21.72
CA TRP A 124 -7.55 7.83 22.61
C TRP A 124 -7.66 6.46 21.92
N VAL A 125 -7.69 6.40 20.59
CA VAL A 125 -7.85 5.13 19.85
C VAL A 125 -6.50 4.44 19.69
N ARG A 126 -6.37 3.22 20.26
CA ARG A 126 -5.09 2.49 20.31
C ARG A 126 -5.10 1.12 19.68
N SER A 127 -6.27 0.62 19.31
CA SER A 127 -6.48 -0.64 18.58
C SER A 127 -7.24 -0.37 17.30
N GLY A 128 -7.18 -1.33 16.37
CA GLY A 128 -7.97 -1.29 15.14
C GLY A 128 -9.02 -2.40 15.12
N ARG A 129 -10.04 -2.23 14.27
CA ARG A 129 -11.03 -3.26 13.96
C ARG A 129 -11.28 -3.28 12.46
N THR A 130 -11.51 -4.47 11.93
CA THR A 130 -11.87 -4.66 10.51
C THR A 130 -13.07 -5.58 10.43
N LEU A 131 -13.99 -5.26 9.53
CA LEU A 131 -15.15 -6.08 9.20
C LEU A 131 -15.20 -6.29 7.69
N SER A 132 -15.24 -7.56 7.29
CA SER A 132 -15.33 -7.98 5.89
C SER A 132 -16.78 -8.33 5.55
N HIS A 133 -17.42 -7.54 4.69
CA HIS A 133 -18.77 -7.79 4.18
C HIS A 133 -18.66 -8.58 2.88
N LEU A 134 -18.35 -9.88 2.98
CA LEU A 134 -17.98 -10.70 1.81
C LEU A 134 -19.03 -10.69 0.70
N ALA A 135 -20.33 -10.74 1.04
CA ALA A 135 -21.42 -10.72 0.08
C ALA A 135 -21.51 -9.40 -0.72
N GLN A 136 -21.04 -8.29 -0.13
CA GLN A 136 -21.06 -6.96 -0.73
C GLN A 136 -19.70 -6.56 -1.33
N GLY A 137 -18.65 -7.38 -1.14
CA GLY A 137 -17.29 -7.01 -1.53
C GLY A 137 -16.77 -5.75 -0.82
N LEU A 138 -17.27 -5.47 0.38
CA LEU A 138 -16.97 -4.24 1.14
C LEU A 138 -16.12 -4.55 2.36
N TRP A 139 -15.20 -3.64 2.67
CA TRP A 139 -14.37 -3.67 3.89
C TRP A 139 -14.56 -2.39 4.69
N THR A 140 -14.90 -2.56 5.96
CA THR A 140 -14.91 -1.49 6.96
C THR A 140 -13.69 -1.69 7.86
N TYR A 141 -12.84 -0.68 8.01
CA TYR A 141 -11.65 -0.76 8.85
C TYR A 141 -11.38 0.55 9.57
N VAL A 142 -10.97 0.40 10.83
CA VAL A 142 -10.45 1.48 11.66
C VAL A 142 -9.02 1.13 12.03
N ILE A 143 -8.07 1.95 11.60
CA ILE A 143 -6.64 1.65 11.69
C ILE A 143 -5.92 2.84 12.37
N PRO A 144 -5.50 2.72 13.64
CA PRO A 144 -4.75 3.77 14.32
C PRO A 144 -3.32 3.88 13.78
N ARG A 145 -2.90 5.06 13.33
CA ARG A 145 -1.52 5.38 12.94
C ARG A 145 -0.77 6.02 14.11
N ARG A 146 0.56 5.91 14.15
CA ARG A 146 1.38 6.42 15.26
C ARG A 146 1.67 7.92 15.13
N SER A 147 1.66 8.46 13.90
CA SER A 147 1.94 9.85 13.56
C SER A 147 1.09 10.79 14.41
N GLY A 148 1.78 11.75 15.05
CA GLY A 148 1.21 12.75 15.96
C GLY A 148 1.39 12.45 17.45
N ASP A 149 1.93 11.30 17.86
CA ASP A 149 2.19 10.96 19.27
C ASP A 149 3.44 11.64 19.87
N ASP A 150 4.36 12.12 19.03
CA ASP A 150 5.62 12.74 19.42
C ASP A 150 5.44 14.25 19.55
N GLY A 151 5.66 14.78 20.75
CA GLY A 151 5.51 16.20 21.13
C GLY A 151 6.43 17.20 20.39
N GLY A 152 6.87 16.91 19.17
CA GLY A 152 7.48 17.85 18.26
C GLY A 152 6.47 18.93 17.85
N GLY A 153 6.84 20.19 18.03
CA GLY A 153 5.98 21.33 17.71
C GLY A 153 5.59 21.37 16.24
N GLY A 154 4.32 21.09 15.93
CA GLY A 154 3.70 21.28 14.62
C GLY A 154 2.18 21.15 14.70
N TRP A 155 1.46 21.67 13.70
CA TRP A 155 -0.02 21.68 13.61
C TRP A 155 -0.68 20.28 13.56
N LEU A 156 0.13 19.20 13.49
CA LEU A 156 -0.28 17.81 13.34
C LEU A 156 -0.35 16.97 14.64
N ARG A 157 -0.14 17.56 15.83
CA ARG A 157 -1.15 17.52 16.91
C ARG A 157 -1.78 16.23 17.50
N GLY A 158 -1.23 15.01 17.51
CA GLY A 158 -1.90 13.84 18.13
C GLY A 158 -2.23 12.68 17.17
N ARG A 159 -2.36 11.47 17.72
CA ARG A 159 -2.62 10.23 16.96
C ARG A 159 -3.76 10.35 15.94
N GLN A 160 -3.45 9.98 14.71
CA GLN A 160 -4.44 9.86 13.65
C GLN A 160 -5.01 8.45 13.54
N VAL A 161 -6.25 8.34 13.05
CA VAL A 161 -6.91 7.08 12.77
C VAL A 161 -7.46 7.12 11.36
N ILE A 162 -7.15 6.11 10.56
CA ILE A 162 -7.77 5.91 9.25
C ILE A 162 -9.11 5.23 9.46
N LEU A 163 -10.17 5.84 8.95
CA LEU A 163 -11.47 5.23 8.75
C LEU A 163 -11.57 4.87 7.28
N GLY A 164 -11.87 3.61 6.98
CA GLY A 164 -12.07 3.21 5.60
C GLY A 164 -13.01 2.02 5.44
N GLY A 165 -13.27 1.62 4.21
CA GLY A 165 -13.02 2.43 3.02
C GLY A 165 -13.93 2.03 1.88
N THR A 166 -13.52 2.43 0.68
CA THR A 166 -14.10 1.94 -0.57
C THR A 166 -13.17 0.96 -1.29
N LYS A 167 -13.76 0.19 -2.20
CA LYS A 167 -13.08 -0.72 -3.12
C LYS A 167 -13.83 -0.68 -4.46
N GLN A 168 -13.35 0.15 -5.39
CA GLN A 168 -14.03 0.41 -6.66
C GLN A 168 -13.07 0.13 -7.82
N ASP A 169 -13.33 -0.95 -8.56
CA ASP A 169 -12.51 -1.36 -9.69
C ASP A 169 -12.70 -0.41 -10.87
N ASN A 170 -11.61 -0.06 -11.56
CA ASN A 170 -11.59 0.82 -12.74
C ASN A 170 -12.09 2.26 -12.52
N ASP A 171 -12.30 2.67 -11.27
CA ASP A 171 -12.61 4.06 -10.94
C ASP A 171 -11.31 4.86 -10.86
N TRP A 172 -11.15 5.85 -11.75
CA TRP A 172 -9.99 6.73 -11.84
C TRP A 172 -10.22 8.12 -11.24
N TYR A 173 -11.38 8.35 -10.61
CA TYR A 173 -11.69 9.68 -10.09
C TYR A 173 -10.80 10.02 -8.87
N PRO A 174 -9.98 11.09 -8.93
CA PRO A 174 -8.89 11.31 -7.99
C PRO A 174 -9.32 11.98 -6.67
N ALA A 175 -10.50 12.58 -6.63
CA ALA A 175 -10.98 13.30 -5.45
C ALA A 175 -11.90 12.44 -4.60
N ALA A 176 -11.97 12.73 -3.31
CA ALA A 176 -12.93 12.14 -2.40
C ALA A 176 -14.36 12.51 -2.80
N ARG A 177 -15.30 11.59 -2.57
CA ARG A 177 -16.74 11.78 -2.77
C ARG A 177 -17.43 11.97 -1.42
N PRO A 178 -18.16 13.08 -1.18
CA PRO A 178 -18.75 13.37 0.13
C PRO A 178 -19.70 12.29 0.66
N GLU A 179 -20.46 11.65 -0.23
CA GLU A 179 -21.35 10.54 0.09
C GLU A 179 -20.58 9.31 0.59
N ALA A 180 -19.41 9.02 0.00
CA ALA A 180 -18.56 7.92 0.44
C ALA A 180 -17.90 8.24 1.79
N THR A 181 -17.54 9.49 2.06
CA THR A 181 -17.03 9.91 3.37
C THR A 181 -18.09 9.69 4.46
N THR A 182 -19.34 10.05 4.17
CA THR A 182 -20.48 9.86 5.08
C THR A 182 -20.70 8.37 5.38
N ASP A 183 -20.78 7.54 4.34
CA ASP A 183 -20.92 6.08 4.48
C ASP A 183 -19.76 5.45 5.28
N ILE A 184 -18.52 5.86 5.01
CA ILE A 184 -17.34 5.37 5.75
C ILE A 184 -17.47 5.68 7.24
N ILE A 185 -17.85 6.91 7.60
CA ILE A 185 -17.99 7.33 9.00
C ILE A 185 -19.11 6.53 9.67
N GLU A 186 -20.26 6.38 9.03
CA GLU A 186 -21.40 5.61 9.54
C GLU A 186 -21.01 4.17 9.86
N ARG A 187 -20.37 3.48 8.90
CA ARG A 187 -19.94 2.09 9.09
C ARG A 187 -18.85 1.96 10.14
N CYS A 188 -17.89 2.88 10.17
CA CYS A 188 -16.82 2.86 11.18
C CYS A 188 -17.35 3.14 12.58
N LEU A 189 -18.32 4.06 12.73
CA LEU A 189 -18.99 4.35 13.99
C LEU A 189 -19.78 3.14 14.50
N ALA A 190 -20.45 2.41 13.59
CA ALA A 190 -21.14 1.17 13.95
C ALA A 190 -20.16 0.04 14.36
N LEU A 191 -19.00 -0.07 13.68
CA LEU A 191 -17.98 -1.09 13.96
C LEU A 191 -17.18 -0.80 15.24
N PHE A 192 -16.86 0.47 15.48
CA PHE A 192 -15.98 0.87 16.57
C PHE A 192 -16.42 2.21 17.19
N PRO A 193 -17.50 2.21 18.01
CA PRO A 193 -18.03 3.41 18.64
C PRO A 193 -17.00 4.25 19.41
N GLU A 194 -15.93 3.62 19.89
CA GLU A 194 -14.83 4.22 20.63
C GLU A 194 -14.01 5.24 19.81
N ILE A 195 -14.24 5.37 18.50
CA ILE A 195 -13.72 6.49 17.70
C ILE A 195 -14.29 7.85 18.12
N VAL A 196 -15.45 7.87 18.78
CA VAL A 196 -16.08 9.09 19.32
C VAL A 196 -15.34 9.54 20.61
N PRO A 197 -15.18 10.85 20.84
CA PRO A 197 -14.52 11.38 22.03
C PRO A 197 -15.09 10.79 23.33
N PRO A 198 -14.24 10.39 24.30
CA PRO A 198 -14.70 9.82 25.57
C PRO A 198 -15.70 10.71 26.32
N ALA A 199 -15.52 12.04 26.29
CA ALA A 199 -16.43 12.99 26.92
C ALA A 199 -17.86 12.88 26.35
N ILE A 200 -18.01 12.79 25.03
CA ILE A 200 -19.31 12.61 24.38
C ILE A 200 -19.90 11.24 24.73
N ARG A 201 -19.08 10.18 24.67
CA ARG A 201 -19.54 8.81 24.97
C ARG A 201 -19.99 8.62 26.43
N ALA A 202 -19.51 9.45 27.35
CA ALA A 202 -19.93 9.42 28.75
C ALA A 202 -21.34 10.00 28.95
N GLU A 203 -21.80 10.87 28.06
CA GLU A 203 -23.07 11.57 28.16
C GLU A 203 -24.14 10.96 27.25
N ARG A 204 -23.75 10.56 26.03
CA ARG A 204 -24.68 10.05 25.01
C ARG A 204 -24.00 9.14 23.99
N LYS A 205 -24.83 8.51 23.15
CA LYS A 205 -24.34 7.84 21.95
C LYS A 205 -23.76 8.87 20.97
N GLY A 206 -22.60 8.55 20.39
CA GLY A 206 -21.99 9.39 19.36
C GLY A 206 -22.75 9.35 18.04
N THR A 207 -22.60 10.40 17.25
CA THR A 207 -23.22 10.58 15.93
C THR A 207 -22.16 10.65 14.82
N VAL A 208 -22.61 10.62 13.58
CA VAL A 208 -21.76 10.85 12.40
C VAL A 208 -21.09 12.21 12.48
N ASP A 209 -21.82 13.24 12.92
CA ASP A 209 -21.29 14.61 13.00
C ASP A 209 -20.20 14.76 14.06
N ASP A 210 -20.30 14.04 15.18
CA ASP A 210 -19.23 14.02 16.19
C ASP A 210 -17.91 13.49 15.61
N VAL A 211 -17.99 12.47 14.75
CA VAL A 211 -16.80 11.90 14.10
C VAL A 211 -16.35 12.76 12.93
N ARG A 212 -17.29 13.33 12.16
CA ARG A 212 -17.00 14.24 11.04
C ARG A 212 -16.23 15.47 11.50
N ALA A 213 -16.57 16.01 12.67
CA ALA A 213 -15.85 17.13 13.28
C ALA A 213 -14.37 16.80 13.61
N LEU A 214 -13.99 15.53 13.66
CA LEU A 214 -12.61 15.08 13.90
C LEU A 214 -11.83 14.84 12.60
N VAL A 215 -12.46 14.91 11.42
CA VAL A 215 -11.80 14.64 10.14
C VAL A 215 -10.76 15.72 9.86
N VAL A 216 -9.53 15.29 9.63
CA VAL A 216 -8.41 16.14 9.24
C VAL A 216 -8.08 16.04 7.76
N GLU A 217 -8.47 14.93 7.11
CA GLU A 217 -8.22 14.70 5.69
C GLU A 217 -9.21 13.67 5.12
N GLU A 218 -9.66 13.90 3.89
CA GLU A 218 -10.35 12.90 3.07
C GLU A 218 -9.39 12.42 1.97
N GLY A 219 -8.91 11.19 2.12
CA GLY A 219 -7.89 10.62 1.24
C GLY A 219 -8.50 9.76 0.15
N CYS A 220 -7.99 9.88 -1.09
CA CYS A 220 -8.34 9.01 -2.20
C CYS A 220 -7.07 8.48 -2.87
N GLY A 221 -6.94 7.16 -2.96
CA GLY A 221 -5.80 6.50 -3.60
C GLY A 221 -6.23 5.35 -4.51
N PHE A 222 -5.35 5.01 -5.44
CA PHE A 222 -5.58 3.93 -6.40
C PHE A 222 -4.64 2.77 -6.12
N ARG A 223 -5.21 1.64 -5.68
CA ARG A 223 -4.43 0.42 -5.51
C ARG A 223 -4.00 -0.09 -6.90
N PRO A 224 -2.71 -0.37 -7.14
CA PRO A 224 -2.20 -0.86 -8.42
C PRO A 224 -2.50 -2.34 -8.61
N GLN A 225 -3.77 -2.67 -8.87
CA GLN A 225 -4.22 -4.06 -9.02
C GLN A 225 -3.85 -4.59 -10.41
N ARG A 226 -3.55 -5.89 -10.47
CA ARG A 226 -3.24 -6.59 -11.71
C ARG A 226 -4.03 -7.89 -11.80
N LYS A 227 -4.63 -8.19 -12.96
CA LYS A 227 -5.17 -9.53 -13.23
C LYS A 227 -3.99 -10.53 -13.30
N GLY A 228 -4.10 -11.64 -12.58
CA GLY A 228 -2.98 -12.58 -12.41
C GLY A 228 -2.05 -12.28 -11.23
N GLY A 229 -2.32 -11.22 -10.44
CA GLY A 229 -1.55 -10.90 -9.24
C GLY A 229 -0.23 -10.18 -9.53
N ILE A 230 0.65 -10.16 -8.52
CA ILE A 230 1.95 -9.50 -8.57
C ILE A 230 2.77 -10.09 -9.72
N ARG A 231 3.35 -9.24 -10.58
CA ARG A 231 4.32 -9.65 -11.58
C ARG A 231 5.72 -9.60 -10.97
N LEU A 232 6.38 -10.76 -10.93
CA LEU A 232 7.74 -11.00 -10.44
C LEU A 232 8.42 -11.99 -11.38
N ASP A 233 8.96 -11.46 -12.47
CA ASP A 233 9.66 -12.21 -13.52
C ASP A 233 10.76 -11.33 -14.14
N VAL A 234 11.52 -11.91 -15.07
CA VAL A 234 12.61 -11.23 -15.79
C VAL A 234 12.35 -11.31 -17.29
N GLU A 235 12.46 -10.18 -17.97
CA GLU A 235 12.60 -10.13 -19.43
C GLU A 235 13.91 -9.44 -19.78
N TRP A 236 14.25 -9.43 -21.07
CA TRP A 236 15.49 -8.84 -21.57
C TRP A 236 15.16 -7.84 -22.68
N ILE A 237 15.78 -6.67 -22.62
CA ILE A 237 15.64 -5.62 -23.63
C ILE A 237 17.00 -5.37 -24.30
N PRO A 238 17.05 -5.03 -25.59
CA PRO A 238 18.31 -4.65 -26.23
C PRO A 238 19.05 -3.57 -25.44
N GLY A 239 20.34 -3.79 -25.22
CA GLY A 239 21.25 -2.79 -24.68
C GLY A 239 21.62 -1.73 -25.73
N ARG A 240 22.50 -0.82 -25.35
CA ARG A 240 23.09 0.14 -26.30
C ARG A 240 23.96 -0.56 -27.34
N GLU A 241 24.33 0.16 -28.40
CA GLU A 241 25.27 -0.36 -29.40
C GLU A 241 26.55 -0.88 -28.72
N GLY A 242 26.88 -2.15 -28.97
CA GLY A 242 28.01 -2.83 -28.34
C GLY A 242 27.76 -3.37 -26.92
N GLN A 243 26.58 -3.17 -26.34
CA GLN A 243 26.16 -3.75 -25.06
C GLN A 243 25.30 -4.99 -25.30
N ALA A 244 25.47 -6.01 -24.44
CA ALA A 244 24.54 -7.14 -24.37
C ALA A 244 23.13 -6.68 -23.96
N ASN A 245 22.15 -7.59 -24.10
CA ASN A 245 20.80 -7.32 -23.62
C ASN A 245 20.81 -7.04 -22.10
N VAL A 246 19.97 -6.10 -21.69
CA VAL A 246 19.84 -5.67 -20.29
C VAL A 246 18.65 -6.40 -19.65
N PRO A 247 18.84 -7.06 -18.50
CA PRO A 247 17.75 -7.70 -17.79
C PRO A 247 16.82 -6.65 -17.15
N MET A 248 15.53 -6.88 -17.30
CA MET A 248 14.44 -6.13 -16.70
C MET A 248 13.71 -7.02 -15.69
N VAL A 249 13.88 -6.72 -14.40
CA VAL A 249 13.20 -7.42 -13.31
C VAL A 249 11.91 -6.70 -12.97
N PHE A 250 10.76 -7.32 -13.21
CA PHE A 250 9.47 -6.71 -12.92
C PHE A 250 9.07 -6.93 -11.46
N ASN A 251 8.55 -5.88 -10.81
CA ASN A 251 8.02 -5.96 -9.45
C ASN A 251 6.86 -4.96 -9.27
N TYR A 252 5.68 -5.29 -9.79
CA TYR A 252 4.49 -4.44 -9.72
C TYR A 252 3.19 -5.27 -9.67
N GLY A 253 2.04 -4.61 -9.55
CA GLY A 253 0.73 -5.29 -9.46
C GLY A 253 0.32 -5.68 -8.04
N HIS A 254 0.83 -4.95 -7.04
CA HIS A 254 0.66 -5.23 -5.61
C HIS A 254 -0.75 -5.03 -5.05
N GLY A 255 -1.66 -4.41 -5.81
CA GLY A 255 -3.03 -4.17 -5.37
C GLY A 255 -3.11 -3.51 -3.99
N GLY A 256 -3.99 -4.00 -3.12
CA GLY A 256 -4.11 -3.54 -1.72
C GLY A 256 -3.06 -4.10 -0.76
N GLY A 257 -2.20 -5.01 -1.21
CA GLY A 257 -1.27 -5.76 -0.36
C GLY A 257 0.17 -5.27 -0.36
N GLY A 258 0.49 -4.17 -1.06
CA GLY A 258 1.89 -3.80 -1.31
C GLY A 258 2.77 -3.60 -0.07
N TYR A 259 2.24 -3.06 1.03
CA TYR A 259 3.02 -2.92 2.26
C TYR A 259 3.29 -4.27 2.95
N GLN A 260 2.28 -5.12 3.06
CA GLN A 260 2.40 -6.43 3.72
C GLN A 260 3.24 -7.43 2.91
N SER A 261 3.32 -7.28 1.59
CA SER A 261 4.18 -8.10 0.72
C SER A 261 5.55 -7.50 0.45
N SER A 262 5.78 -6.21 0.76
CA SER A 262 6.94 -5.43 0.29
C SER A 262 8.30 -6.12 0.44
N TRP A 263 8.64 -6.57 1.65
CA TRP A 263 9.93 -7.23 1.92
C TRP A 263 10.07 -8.56 1.18
N GLY A 264 9.02 -9.39 1.15
CA GLY A 264 9.04 -10.67 0.44
C GLY A 264 9.19 -10.49 -1.07
N SER A 265 8.43 -9.57 -1.66
CA SER A 265 8.55 -9.24 -3.08
C SER A 265 9.90 -8.63 -3.44
N ALA A 266 10.48 -7.79 -2.56
CA ALA A 266 11.81 -7.24 -2.76
C ALA A 266 12.91 -8.32 -2.71
N SER A 267 12.82 -9.29 -1.80
CA SER A 267 13.75 -10.42 -1.73
C SER A 267 13.70 -11.26 -3.01
N ILE A 268 12.51 -11.59 -3.51
CA ILE A 268 12.36 -12.36 -4.76
C ILE A 268 12.94 -11.58 -5.95
N ALA A 269 12.66 -10.26 -6.04
CA ALA A 269 13.21 -9.42 -7.11
C ALA A 269 14.74 -9.35 -7.05
N LEU A 270 15.34 -9.31 -5.85
CA LEU A 270 16.79 -9.37 -5.68
C LEU A 270 17.37 -10.69 -6.17
N GLU A 271 16.78 -11.83 -5.79
CA GLU A 271 17.23 -13.14 -6.27
C GLU A 271 17.14 -13.28 -7.79
N LEU A 272 16.08 -12.74 -8.41
CA LEU A 272 15.92 -12.71 -9.86
C LEU A 272 17.00 -11.84 -10.53
N LEU A 273 17.30 -10.68 -9.94
CA LEU A 273 18.35 -9.77 -10.41
C LEU A 273 19.73 -10.43 -10.34
N GLU A 274 20.09 -11.03 -9.20
CA GLU A 274 21.39 -11.68 -9.01
C GLU A 274 21.58 -12.85 -9.99
N LYS A 275 20.54 -13.66 -10.21
CA LYS A 275 20.58 -14.75 -11.20
C LYS A 275 20.74 -14.22 -12.62
N ALA A 276 20.00 -13.17 -12.99
CA ALA A 276 20.08 -12.58 -14.32
C ALA A 276 21.47 -12.00 -14.60
N LEU A 277 22.03 -11.26 -13.63
CA LEU A 277 23.39 -10.71 -13.73
C LEU A 277 24.43 -11.83 -13.84
N ALA A 278 24.35 -12.88 -13.02
CA ALA A 278 25.27 -14.01 -13.10
C ALA A 278 25.24 -14.69 -14.48
N SER A 279 24.05 -14.91 -15.06
CA SER A 279 23.91 -15.53 -16.38
C SER A 279 24.48 -14.70 -17.53
N ALA A 280 24.50 -13.36 -17.39
CA ALA A 280 25.06 -12.47 -18.41
C ALA A 280 26.60 -12.51 -18.46
N PHE A 281 27.27 -13.00 -17.41
CA PHE A 281 28.72 -13.16 -17.38
C PHE A 281 29.19 -14.53 -17.91
N GLU A 282 28.28 -15.49 -18.11
CA GLU A 282 28.58 -16.83 -18.62
C GLU A 282 28.36 -16.98 -20.14
N SER A 283 27.73 -15.99 -20.78
CA SER A 283 27.44 -15.94 -22.22
C SER A 283 28.39 -15.04 -22.98
#